data_AF-A0A521EVK1-F1
#
_entry.id   AF-A0A521EVK1-F1
#
_cell.length_a   1.000
_cell.length_b   1.000
_cell.length_c   1.000
_cell.angle_alpha   90.00
_cell.angle_beta   90.00
_cell.angle_gamma   90.00
#
_symmetry.space_group_name_H-M   'P 1'
#
loop_
_entity.id
_entity.type
_entity.pdbx_description
1 polymer ?
#
loop_
_entity_poly.entity_id
_entity_poly.type
_entity_poly.pdbx_seq_one_letter_code
_entity_poly.pdbx_strand_id
1 'polypeptide(L)'
;MATKKPEEMSNEELLKNEKLIKTMLYILIFFALILFAAGIWLTIVKHKFSALTVIPLSLGIIALANANNLKTLQKEKKSRGL
;
A
#
# COMPACT_ATOMS: atom_id res chain seq x y z
N MET A 1 4.40 10.23 -6.61
CA MET A 1 3.11 9.83 -7.22
C MET A 1 2.88 10.66 -8.46
N ALA A 2 2.13 10.16 -9.44
CA ALA A 2 1.82 10.92 -10.64
C ALA A 2 1.29 12.31 -10.25
N THR A 3 1.89 13.35 -10.80
CA THR A 3 1.47 14.75 -10.61
C THR A 3 0.16 15.05 -11.34
N LYS A 4 -0.22 14.20 -12.29
CA LYS A 4 -1.46 14.27 -13.06
C LYS A 4 -2.60 13.55 -12.33
N LYS A 5 -3.81 14.09 -12.46
CA LYS A 5 -5.04 13.42 -12.02
C LYS A 5 -5.32 12.19 -12.90
N PRO A 6 -6.06 11.18 -12.41
CA PRO A 6 -6.40 10.01 -13.22
C PRO A 6 -7.09 10.34 -14.55
N GLU A 7 -7.94 11.37 -14.57
CA GLU A 7 -8.64 11.78 -15.80
C GLU A 7 -7.69 12.31 -16.88
N GLU A 8 -6.51 12.81 -16.49
CA GLU A 8 -5.49 13.42 -17.37
C GLU A 8 -4.47 12.38 -17.90
N MET A 9 -4.55 11.13 -17.44
CA MET A 9 -3.63 10.06 -17.87
C MET A 9 -4.07 9.42 -19.18
N SER A 10 -3.12 9.00 -20.01
CA SER A 10 -3.44 8.08 -21.13
C SER A 10 -3.86 6.70 -20.61
N ASN A 11 -4.50 5.89 -21.43
CA ASN A 11 -4.93 4.54 -21.03
C ASN A 11 -3.75 3.66 -20.58
N GLU A 12 -2.63 3.75 -21.28
CA GLU A 12 -1.41 3.01 -20.95
C GLU A 12 -0.80 3.49 -19.63
N GLU A 13 -0.74 4.80 -19.42
CA GLU A 13 -0.26 5.40 -18.17
C GLU A 13 -1.16 4.98 -16.99
N LEU A 14 -2.48 5.01 -17.17
CA LEU A 14 -3.46 4.63 -16.16
C LEU A 14 -3.29 3.16 -15.75
N LEU A 15 -3.21 2.24 -16.73
CA LEU A 15 -3.04 0.81 -16.48
C LEU A 15 -1.69 0.49 -15.82
N LYS A 16 -0.61 1.15 -16.28
CA LYS A 16 0.72 0.99 -15.69
C LYS A 16 0.76 1.48 -14.25
N ASN A 17 0.17 2.66 -13.98
CA ASN A 17 0.11 3.23 -12.63
C ASN A 17 -0.75 2.39 -11.69
N GLU A 18 -1.92 1.90 -12.13
CA GLU A 18 -2.76 1.00 -11.33
C GLU A 18 -1.96 -0.25 -10.92
N LYS A 19 -1.30 -0.90 -11.88
CA LYS A 19 -0.52 -2.12 -11.63
C LYS A 19 0.66 -1.86 -10.68
N LEU A 20 1.36 -0.74 -10.85
CA LEU A 20 2.49 -0.36 -9.99
C LEU A 20 2.03 -0.13 -8.55
N ILE A 21 1.00 0.71 -8.35
CA ILE A 21 0.50 1.03 -7.02
C ILE A 21 -0.08 -0.22 -6.36
N LYS A 22 -0.82 -1.05 -7.10
CA LYS A 22 -1.35 -2.32 -6.58
C LYS A 22 -0.24 -3.28 -6.13
N THR A 23 0.81 -3.43 -6.94
CA THR A 23 1.98 -4.26 -6.59
C THR A 23 2.68 -3.73 -5.34
N MET A 24 2.94 -2.42 -5.28
CA MET A 24 3.57 -1.81 -4.12
C MET A 24 2.73 -1.96 -2.86
N LEU A 25 1.41 -1.83 -2.95
CA LEU A 25 0.48 -2.06 -1.85
C LEU A 25 0.57 -3.48 -1.30
N TYR A 26 0.59 -4.49 -2.18
CA TYR A 26 0.72 -5.88 -1.75
C TYR A 26 2.05 -6.15 -1.06
N ILE A 27 3.15 -5.64 -1.63
CA ILE A 27 4.48 -5.76 -1.02
C ILE A 27 4.51 -5.10 0.35
N LEU A 28 3.97 -3.87 0.45
CA LEU A 28 3.90 -3.11 1.69
C LEU A 28 3.12 -3.87 2.77
N ILE A 29 1.91 -4.35 2.45
CA ILE A 29 1.07 -5.10 3.38
C ILE A 29 1.75 -6.41 3.79
N PHE A 30 2.33 -7.13 2.83
CA PHE A 30 3.02 -8.39 3.09
C PHE A 30 4.17 -8.21 4.09
N PHE A 31 5.07 -7.24 3.85
CA PHE A 31 6.17 -6.97 4.77
C PHE A 31 5.70 -6.37 6.10
N ALA A 32 4.66 -5.54 6.10
CA ALA A 32 4.08 -5.02 7.34
C ALA A 32 3.55 -6.14 8.23
N LEU A 33 2.88 -7.16 7.66
CA LEU A 33 2.41 -8.33 8.39
C LEU A 33 3.57 -9.17 8.94
N ILE A 34 4.63 -9.39 8.16
CA ILE A 34 5.84 -10.09 8.63
C ILE A 34 6.48 -9.35 9.80
N LEU A 35 6.67 -8.03 9.68
CA LEU A 35 7.23 -7.20 10.74
C LEU A 35 6.34 -7.20 11.99
N PHE A 36 5.02 -7.18 11.82
CA PHE A 36 4.09 -7.26 12.94
C PHE A 36 4.17 -8.59 13.67
N ALA A 37 4.16 -9.71 12.93
CA ALA A 37 4.32 -11.04 13.51
C ALA A 37 5.68 -11.20 14.23
N ALA A 38 6.76 -10.75 13.61
CA ALA A 38 8.09 -10.75 14.22
C ALA A 38 8.14 -9.87 15.48
N GLY A 39 7.48 -8.71 15.46
CA GLY A 39 7.37 -7.81 16.60
C GLY A 39 6.60 -8.41 17.78
N ILE A 40 5.47 -9.07 17.50
CA ILE A 40 4.71 -9.84 18.49
C ILE A 40 5.58 -10.94 19.08
N TRP A 41 6.24 -11.73 18.24
CA TRP A 41 7.12 -12.82 18.69
C TRP A 41 8.25 -12.31 19.60
N LEU A 42 8.95 -11.24 19.22
CA LEU A 42 10.00 -10.63 20.05
C LEU A 42 9.46 -10.12 21.39
N THR A 43 8.29 -9.49 21.37
CA THR A 43 7.68 -8.94 22.59
C THR A 43 7.22 -10.04 23.55
N ILE A 44 6.54 -11.07 23.04
CA ILE A 44 5.95 -12.13 23.85
C ILE A 44 7.01 -13.16 24.27
N VAL A 45 7.79 -13.69 23.31
CA VAL A 45 8.69 -14.83 23.55
C VAL A 45 10.04 -14.39 24.10
N LYS A 46 10.52 -13.21 23.69
CA LYS A 46 11.82 -12.69 24.14
C LYS A 46 11.69 -11.63 25.23
N HIS A 47 10.47 -11.26 25.64
CA HIS A 47 10.18 -10.18 26.60
C HIS A 47 10.92 -8.86 26.29
N LYS A 48 11.21 -8.62 25.00
CA LYS A 48 11.96 -7.45 24.53
C LYS A 48 11.05 -6.62 23.64
N PHE A 49 10.39 -5.63 24.24
CA PHE A 49 9.70 -4.60 23.47
C PHE A 49 10.74 -3.77 22.71
N SER A 50 10.47 -3.52 21.44
CA SER A 50 11.27 -2.63 20.58
C SER A 50 10.35 -1.60 19.96
N ALA A 51 10.80 -0.35 19.84
CA ALA A 51 10.07 0.68 19.11
C ALA A 51 9.79 0.28 17.65
N LEU A 52 10.57 -0.66 17.09
CA LEU A 52 10.34 -1.23 15.76
C LEU A 52 8.99 -1.97 15.65
N THR A 53 8.40 -2.40 16.76
CA THR A 53 7.07 -3.04 16.78
C THR A 53 5.92 -2.08 16.44
N VAL A 54 6.17 -0.77 16.47
CA VAL A 54 5.20 0.27 16.09
C VAL A 54 5.22 0.54 14.57
N ILE A 55 6.29 0.17 13.86
CA ILE A 55 6.44 0.37 12.41
C ILE A 55 5.26 -0.17 11.59
N PRO A 56 4.72 -1.38 11.86
CA PRO A 56 3.55 -1.89 11.15
C PRO A 56 2.32 -0.98 11.21
N LEU A 57 2.12 -0.25 12.31
CA LEU A 57 1.01 0.72 12.42
C LEU A 57 1.20 1.88 11.44
N SER A 58 2.40 2.45 11.38
CA SER A 58 2.75 3.51 10.43
C SER A 58 2.63 3.04 8.97
N LEU A 59 3.10 1.82 8.68
CA LEU A 59 2.95 1.21 7.35
C LEU A 59 1.47 0.97 7.01
N GLY A 60 0.64 0.63 7.99
CA GLY A 60 -0.81 0.51 7.83
C GLY A 60 -1.47 1.82 7.40
N ILE A 61 -1.09 2.94 8.01
CA ILE A 61 -1.59 4.29 7.62
C ILE A 61 -1.18 4.61 6.17
N ILE A 62 0.07 4.35 5.81
CA ILE A 62 0.58 4.55 4.45
C ILE A 62 -0.17 3.67 3.45
N ALA A 63 -0.43 2.40 3.80
CA ALA A 63 -1.21 1.49 2.97
C ALA A 63 -2.63 2.01 2.73
N LEU A 64 -3.32 2.50 3.78
CA LEU A 64 -4.67 3.07 3.63
C LEU A 64 -4.70 4.29 2.69
N ALA A 65 -3.73 5.20 2.80
CA ALA A 65 -3.63 6.35 1.90
C ALA A 65 -3.41 5.92 0.45
N ASN A 66 -2.52 4.95 0.21
CA ASN A 66 -2.27 4.41 -1.13
C ASN A 66 -3.46 3.62 -1.68
N ALA A 67 -4.24 2.94 -0.82
CA ALA A 67 -5.43 2.21 -1.22
C ALA A 67 -6.52 3.14 -1.75
N ASN A 68 -6.66 4.34 -1.18
CA ASN A 68 -7.57 5.35 -1.70
C ASN A 68 -7.15 5.82 -3.10
N ASN A 69 -5.85 6.05 -3.33
CA ASN A 69 -5.35 6.42 -4.65
C ASN A 69 -5.56 5.31 -5.69
N LEU A 70 -5.34 4.05 -5.30
CA LEU A 70 -5.65 2.90 -6.15
C LEU A 70 -7.14 2.84 -6.51
N LYS A 71 -8.04 3.10 -5.56
CA LYS A 71 -9.50 3.16 -5.82
C LYS A 71 -9.85 4.24 -6.83
N THR A 72 -9.20 5.41 -6.78
CA THR A 72 -9.45 6.48 -7.76
C THR A 72 -9.01 6.06 -9.16
N LEU A 73 -7.83 5.44 -9.31
CA LEU A 73 -7.39 4.88 -10.59
C LEU A 73 -8.35 3.80 -11.11
N GLN A 74 -8.84 2.92 -10.24
CA GLN A 74 -9.79 1.86 -10.60
C GLN A 74 -11.15 2.40 -11.02
N LYS A 75 -11.63 3.47 -10.38
CA LYS A 75 -12.86 4.15 -10.79
C LYS A 75 -12.72 4.72 -12.20
N GLU A 76 -11.60 5.38 -12.48
CA GLU A 76 -11.35 5.96 -13.80
C GLU A 76 -11.11 4.88 -14.87
N LYS A 77 -10.42 3.81 -14.53
CA LYS A 77 -10.30 2.65 -15.42
C LYS A 77 -11.68 2.08 -15.79
N LYS A 78 -12.55 1.92 -14.79
CA LYS A 78 -13.92 1.43 -14.98
C LYS A 78 -14.77 2.41 -15.82
N SER A 79 -14.63 3.72 -15.62
CA SER A 79 -15.37 4.74 -16.40
C SER A 79 -15.00 4.68 -17.90
N ARG A 80 -13.76 4.28 -18.21
CA ARG A 80 -13.25 4.10 -19.58
C ARG A 80 -13.50 2.72 -20.18
N GLY A 81 -14.06 1.77 -19.41
CA GLY A 81 -14.28 0.39 -19.87
C GLY A 81 -12.99 -0.41 -20.08
N LEU A 82 -11.94 -0.12 -19.31
CA LEU A 82 -10.61 -0.75 -19.38
C LEU A 82 -10.37 -1.78 -18.26
#